data_AF-A0A016VVD3-F1
#
_entry.id   AF-A0A016VVD3-F1
#
_cell.length_a   1.000
_cell.length_b   1.000
_cell.length_c   1.000
_cell.angle_alpha   90.00
_cell.angle_beta   90.00
_cell.angle_gamma   90.00
#
_symmetry.space_group_name_H-M   'P 1'
#
loop_
_entity.id
_entity.type
_entity.pdbx_description
1 polymer ?
#
loop_
_entity_poly.entity_id
_entity_poly.type
_entity_poly.pdbx_seq_one_letter_code
_entity_poly.pdbx_strand_id
1 'polypeptide(L)'
;MQTNQTGNTIIRQINSTLPKRTVLELLRVHHNEVHTFGLKEDDLRELLVTTLGCNIFQFDGEFYKQKRGLAMGLRISPLLAVIYLDCIERRSLVTGILFYKRYIDDVFVIGSTASDLHTMIENLNSRDTNIRFTVESPDDSGSLPNLNTKVQICNGTKQFLWYKKPIAKNIMLHSRSAHPLFMKANVIRYLIITKEKTCSRVSPEVEENIRQILEENGYTTSKPSSWRPPFVTGGIPLVLPYVNEHIARDVNRVVRASMLPIRLIFRPPPNLKNLLTSSRMYEDKCGGKNCTYCTEKKIYELRGTVYLVTCEGCGQKYIGETSRPLYKRLDEHVRALRNPSSYPNSGFSRHRTLCHTHEHPPAIRATVLHRSVETPLERKLIEALEIKRQSPEINNKDELMDAMRLIT
;
A
#
# COMPACT_ATOMS: atom_id res chain seq x y z
N MET A 1 -21.24 -4.99 -38.90
CA MET A 1 -20.67 -5.23 -37.56
C MET A 1 -21.65 -4.70 -36.54
N GLN A 2 -22.22 -5.55 -35.68
CA GLN A 2 -22.99 -5.12 -34.51
C GLN A 2 -22.04 -5.12 -33.31
N THR A 3 -21.90 -4.00 -32.60
CA THR A 3 -21.01 -3.89 -31.44
C THR A 3 -21.74 -4.14 -30.14
N ASN A 4 -21.15 -5.06 -29.37
CA ASN A 4 -21.68 -5.73 -28.20
C ASN A 4 -20.47 -6.39 -27.51
N GLN A 5 -20.28 -6.46 -26.19
CA GLN A 5 -20.91 -5.81 -25.01
C GLN A 5 -19.83 -5.65 -23.92
N THR A 6 -20.05 -4.90 -22.83
CA THR A 6 -19.09 -4.90 -21.71
C THR A 6 -19.48 -6.02 -20.75
N GLY A 7 -18.54 -6.94 -20.52
CA GLY A 7 -18.63 -7.81 -19.36
C GLY A 7 -18.21 -7.04 -18.12
N ASN A 8 -19.14 -6.36 -17.44
CA ASN A 8 -18.85 -5.95 -16.07
C ASN A 8 -18.81 -7.22 -15.22
N THR A 9 -17.62 -7.76 -14.99
CA THR A 9 -17.45 -8.96 -14.16
C THR A 9 -17.73 -8.56 -12.73
N ILE A 10 -18.93 -8.89 -12.24
CA ILE A 10 -19.18 -8.96 -10.82
C ILE A 10 -18.37 -10.16 -10.30
N ILE A 11 -17.08 -9.97 -10.03
CA ILE A 11 -16.22 -10.96 -9.36
C ILE A 11 -16.71 -11.10 -7.92
N ARG A 12 -17.79 -11.85 -7.73
CA ARG A 12 -18.40 -11.99 -6.41
C ARG A 12 -17.54 -12.86 -5.49
N GLN A 13 -16.95 -13.96 -5.98
CA GLN A 13 -16.29 -14.93 -5.10
C GLN A 13 -15.18 -15.71 -5.83
N ILE A 14 -13.91 -15.34 -5.65
CA ILE A 14 -12.78 -16.23 -5.98
C ILE A 14 -12.69 -17.31 -4.89
N ASN A 15 -12.83 -18.58 -5.27
CA ASN A 15 -12.68 -19.68 -4.33
C ASN A 15 -11.19 -19.87 -3.99
N SER A 16 -10.83 -19.84 -2.70
CA SER A 16 -9.45 -19.58 -2.26
C SER A 16 -8.43 -20.69 -2.57
N THR A 17 -8.85 -21.84 -3.09
CA THR A 17 -8.01 -23.04 -3.30
C THR A 17 -7.28 -23.06 -4.63
N LEU A 18 -7.94 -22.69 -5.74
CA LEU A 18 -7.32 -22.67 -7.07
C LEU A 18 -6.22 -21.58 -7.18
N PRO A 19 -6.38 -20.32 -6.71
CA PRO A 19 -5.34 -19.31 -6.80
C PRO A 19 -4.06 -19.73 -6.06
N LYS A 20 -4.19 -20.42 -4.91
CA LYS A 20 -3.06 -20.93 -4.13
C LYS A 20 -2.23 -21.93 -4.92
N ARG A 21 -2.87 -22.84 -5.66
CA ARG A 21 -2.16 -23.81 -6.51
C ARG A 21 -1.51 -23.13 -7.71
N THR A 22 -2.23 -22.26 -8.42
CA THR A 22 -1.70 -21.56 -9.60
C THR A 22 -0.53 -20.63 -9.28
N VAL A 23 -0.51 -19.96 -8.12
CA VAL A 23 0.65 -19.15 -7.71
C VAL A 23 1.89 -20.00 -7.49
N LEU A 24 1.77 -21.18 -6.87
CA LEU A 24 2.90 -22.09 -6.68
C LEU A 24 3.37 -22.70 -8.01
N GLU A 25 2.45 -22.98 -8.93
CA GLU A 25 2.76 -23.44 -10.28
C GLU A 25 3.52 -22.36 -11.08
N LEU A 26 3.06 -21.11 -11.05
CA LEU A 26 3.77 -19.97 -11.66
C LEU A 26 5.15 -19.74 -11.02
N LEU A 27 5.27 -19.88 -9.70
CA LEU A 27 6.56 -19.79 -9.00
C LEU A 27 7.54 -20.88 -9.46
N ARG A 28 7.07 -22.11 -9.69
CA ARG A 28 7.89 -23.20 -10.23
C ARG A 28 8.36 -22.92 -11.65
N VAL A 29 7.47 -22.41 -12.52
CA VAL A 29 7.80 -22.05 -13.90
C VAL A 29 8.84 -20.93 -13.95
N HIS A 30 8.67 -19.88 -13.13
CA HIS A 30 9.52 -18.68 -13.13
C HIS A 30 10.56 -18.64 -12.00
N HIS A 31 10.96 -19.79 -11.44
CA HIS A 31 11.85 -19.84 -10.26
C HIS A 31 13.21 -19.15 -10.47
N ASN A 32 13.73 -19.11 -11.70
CA ASN A 32 14.98 -18.43 -12.05
C ASN A 32 14.85 -16.90 -12.16
N GLU A 33 13.61 -16.38 -12.26
CA GLU A 33 13.32 -14.95 -12.38
C GLU A 33 12.93 -14.32 -11.03
N VAL A 34 12.66 -15.14 -10.01
CA VAL A 34 12.09 -14.71 -8.73
C VAL A 34 13.05 -14.99 -7.57
N HIS A 35 13.62 -13.93 -6.99
CA HIS A 35 14.36 -14.05 -5.73
C HIS A 35 13.42 -14.38 -4.56
N THR A 36 13.50 -15.62 -4.04
CA THR A 36 12.70 -16.07 -2.88
C THR A 36 13.28 -15.66 -1.52
N PHE A 37 14.40 -14.92 -1.50
CA PHE A 37 15.13 -14.52 -0.28
C PHE A 37 15.50 -15.70 0.66
N GLY A 38 15.65 -16.91 0.10
CA GLY A 38 15.97 -18.13 0.85
C GLY A 38 14.76 -18.89 1.40
N LEU A 39 13.53 -18.41 1.17
CA LEU A 39 12.30 -19.15 1.47
C LEU A 39 12.14 -20.32 0.48
N LYS A 40 11.74 -21.49 1.00
CA LYS A 40 11.39 -22.66 0.18
C LYS A 40 9.96 -22.53 -0.35
N GLU A 41 9.61 -23.35 -1.34
CA GLU A 41 8.24 -23.43 -1.85
C GLU A 41 7.24 -23.77 -0.74
N ASP A 42 7.60 -24.67 0.19
CA ASP A 42 6.77 -25.00 1.37
C ASP A 42 6.56 -23.80 2.30
N ASP A 43 7.60 -23.00 2.56
CA ASP A 43 7.48 -21.78 3.38
C ASP A 43 6.56 -20.76 2.70
N LEU A 44 6.69 -20.58 1.38
CA LEU A 44 5.86 -19.67 0.59
C LEU A 44 4.40 -20.16 0.51
N ARG A 45 4.17 -21.46 0.38
CA ARG A 45 2.83 -22.07 0.48
C ARG A 45 2.21 -21.78 1.85
N GLU A 46 2.96 -21.97 2.92
CA GLU A 46 2.44 -21.78 4.28
C GLU A 46 2.11 -20.30 4.56
N LEU A 47 2.98 -19.39 4.12
CA LEU A 47 2.71 -17.95 4.15
C LEU A 47 1.46 -17.57 3.35
N LEU A 48 1.26 -18.14 2.15
CA LEU A 48 0.05 -17.93 1.34
C LEU A 48 -1.21 -18.49 2.01
N VAL A 49 -1.14 -19.70 2.58
CA VAL A 49 -2.26 -20.34 3.29
C VAL A 49 -2.64 -19.54 4.53
N THR A 50 -1.64 -19.11 5.32
CA THR A 50 -1.83 -18.31 6.53
C THR A 50 -2.41 -16.93 6.20
N THR A 51 -1.79 -16.19 5.28
CA THR A 51 -2.25 -14.84 4.86
C THR A 51 -3.68 -14.85 4.35
N LEU A 52 -4.09 -15.91 3.64
CA LEU A 52 -5.45 -16.07 3.11
C LEU A 52 -6.41 -16.77 4.10
N GLY A 53 -5.92 -17.27 5.23
CA GLY A 53 -6.71 -17.86 6.31
C GLY A 53 -7.12 -16.83 7.38
N CYS A 54 -6.27 -15.82 7.59
CA CYS A 54 -6.45 -14.71 8.53
C CYS A 54 -7.35 -13.57 7.98
N ASN A 55 -8.47 -13.91 7.34
CA ASN A 55 -9.46 -12.92 6.88
C ASN A 55 -10.47 -12.59 7.99
N ILE A 56 -10.00 -12.07 9.13
CA ILE A 56 -10.85 -11.62 10.24
C ILE A 56 -10.92 -10.09 10.21
N PHE A 57 -12.09 -9.53 10.46
CA PHE A 57 -12.29 -8.08 10.56
C PHE A 57 -13.32 -7.75 11.65
N GLN A 58 -13.20 -6.58 12.26
CA GLN A 58 -14.18 -6.08 13.23
C GLN A 58 -15.15 -5.11 12.54
N PHE A 59 -16.44 -5.23 12.83
CA PHE A 59 -17.47 -4.29 12.41
C PHE A 59 -18.50 -4.15 13.53
N ASP A 60 -18.82 -2.91 13.92
CA ASP A 60 -19.75 -2.59 15.02
C ASP A 60 -19.45 -3.35 16.33
N GLY A 61 -18.17 -3.39 16.71
CA GLY A 61 -17.68 -4.12 17.90
C GLY A 61 -17.48 -5.63 17.69
N GLU A 62 -18.25 -6.24 16.79
CA GLU A 62 -18.25 -7.69 16.56
C GLU A 62 -17.19 -8.17 15.57
N PHE A 63 -16.69 -9.40 15.77
CA PHE A 63 -15.66 -10.01 14.93
C PHE A 63 -16.25 -10.96 13.88
N TYR A 64 -15.90 -10.72 12.62
CA TYR A 64 -16.37 -11.49 11.47
C TYR A 64 -15.20 -12.16 10.75
N LYS A 65 -15.39 -13.41 10.31
CA LYS A 65 -14.45 -14.11 9.42
C LYS A 65 -15.01 -14.22 8.02
N GLN A 66 -14.31 -13.68 7.03
CA GLN A 66 -14.67 -13.83 5.62
C GLN A 66 -14.47 -15.29 5.18
N LYS A 67 -15.57 -16.02 5.00
CA LYS A 67 -15.57 -17.45 4.61
C LYS A 67 -15.38 -17.68 3.11
N ARG A 68 -15.57 -16.67 2.25
CA ARG A 68 -15.52 -16.78 0.77
C ARG A 68 -14.90 -15.54 0.13
N GLY A 69 -14.23 -15.73 -1.01
CA GLY A 69 -13.53 -14.66 -1.70
C GLY A 69 -12.16 -14.34 -1.11
N LEU A 70 -11.53 -13.31 -1.68
CA LEU A 70 -10.30 -12.69 -1.18
C LEU A 70 -10.67 -11.40 -0.44
N ALA A 71 -9.97 -11.06 0.64
CA ALA A 71 -10.29 -9.85 1.39
C ALA A 71 -9.82 -8.58 0.65
N MET A 72 -10.71 -7.61 0.50
CA MET A 72 -10.36 -6.30 -0.05
C MET A 72 -9.42 -5.57 0.93
N GLY A 73 -8.28 -5.08 0.43
CA GLY A 73 -7.24 -4.44 1.24
C GLY A 73 -6.02 -5.35 1.54
N LEU A 74 -6.14 -6.68 1.40
CA LEU A 74 -4.97 -7.55 1.39
C LEU A 74 -4.14 -7.28 0.12
N ARG A 75 -2.85 -6.96 0.29
CA ARG A 75 -1.95 -6.56 -0.81
C ARG A 75 -1.80 -7.61 -1.91
N ILE A 76 -1.97 -8.89 -1.58
CA ILE A 76 -1.84 -10.01 -2.53
C ILE A 76 -3.15 -10.37 -3.25
N SER A 77 -4.30 -9.88 -2.77
CA SER A 77 -5.61 -10.24 -3.33
C SER A 77 -5.81 -9.81 -4.78
N PRO A 78 -5.40 -8.61 -5.23
CA PRO A 78 -5.50 -8.23 -6.65
C PRO A 78 -4.68 -9.14 -7.57
N LEU A 79 -3.48 -9.55 -7.15
CA LEU A 79 -2.62 -10.46 -7.91
C LEU A 79 -3.27 -11.85 -8.06
N LEU A 80 -3.75 -12.41 -6.95
CA LEU A 80 -4.46 -13.69 -6.94
C LEU A 80 -5.72 -13.65 -7.80
N ALA A 81 -6.46 -12.54 -7.80
CA ALA A 81 -7.62 -12.34 -8.66
C ALA A 81 -7.26 -12.33 -10.15
N VAL A 82 -6.18 -11.63 -10.53
CA VAL A 82 -5.71 -11.58 -11.92
C VAL A 82 -5.28 -12.97 -12.41
N ILE A 83 -4.50 -13.70 -11.62
CA ILE A 83 -4.00 -15.06 -11.95
C ILE A 83 -5.14 -16.07 -12.09
N TYR A 84 -6.07 -16.05 -11.13
CA TYR A 84 -7.19 -16.98 -11.13
C TYR A 84 -8.16 -16.69 -12.29
N LEU A 85 -8.42 -15.42 -12.61
CA LEU A 85 -9.23 -15.07 -13.78
C LEU A 85 -8.55 -15.49 -15.09
N ASP A 86 -7.24 -15.28 -15.26
CA ASP A 86 -6.50 -15.72 -16.46
C ASP A 86 -6.69 -17.23 -16.73
N CYS A 87 -6.72 -18.05 -15.68
CA CYS A 87 -7.00 -19.48 -15.79
C CYS A 87 -8.42 -19.81 -16.29
N ILE A 88 -9.43 -19.02 -15.90
CA ILE A 88 -10.82 -19.16 -16.37
C ILE A 88 -10.95 -18.64 -17.79
N GLU A 89 -10.39 -17.47 -18.08
CA GLU A 89 -10.46 -16.76 -19.36
C GLU A 89 -9.84 -17.60 -20.49
N ARG A 90 -8.61 -18.10 -20.32
CA ARG A 90 -7.92 -18.95 -21.31
C ARG A 90 -8.72 -20.19 -21.71
N ARG A 91 -9.56 -20.70 -20.82
CA ARG A 91 -10.40 -21.88 -21.06
C ARG A 91 -11.77 -21.54 -21.65
N SER A 92 -12.15 -20.26 -21.69
CA SER A 92 -13.53 -19.84 -22.00
C SER A 92 -13.63 -18.95 -23.24
N LEU A 93 -12.50 -18.50 -23.79
CA LEU A 93 -12.44 -17.86 -25.09
C LEU A 93 -12.94 -18.80 -26.20
N VAL A 94 -13.76 -18.26 -27.10
CA VAL A 94 -14.33 -18.96 -28.25
C VAL A 94 -13.87 -18.32 -29.56
N THR A 95 -13.95 -19.07 -30.66
CA THR A 95 -13.87 -18.51 -32.01
C THR A 95 -14.97 -17.46 -32.21
N GLY A 96 -14.65 -16.33 -32.83
CA GLY A 96 -15.59 -15.23 -33.04
C GLY A 96 -15.42 -14.05 -32.09
N ILE A 97 -14.56 -14.13 -31.07
CA ILE A 97 -14.17 -12.96 -30.27
C ILE A 97 -13.11 -12.14 -31.02
N LEU A 98 -13.47 -10.90 -31.38
CA LEU A 98 -12.63 -9.97 -32.16
C LEU A 98 -11.71 -9.12 -31.27
N PHE A 99 -12.13 -8.85 -30.04
CA PHE A 99 -11.35 -8.05 -29.08
C PHE A 99 -11.69 -8.48 -27.66
N TYR A 100 -10.68 -8.59 -26.81
CA TYR A 100 -10.85 -8.87 -25.38
C TYR A 100 -9.79 -8.10 -24.58
N LYS A 101 -10.23 -7.29 -23.60
CA LYS A 101 -9.36 -6.61 -22.63
C LYS A 101 -10.02 -6.58 -21.26
N ARG A 102 -9.27 -6.98 -20.24
CA ARG A 102 -9.66 -6.89 -18.83
C ARG A 102 -8.80 -5.88 -18.09
N TYR A 103 -9.41 -5.13 -17.19
CA TYR A 103 -8.74 -4.34 -16.15
C TYR A 103 -9.24 -4.79 -14.78
N ILE A 104 -8.49 -5.69 -14.13
CA ILE A 104 -8.86 -6.36 -12.88
C ILE A 104 -10.19 -7.14 -13.01
N ASP A 105 -11.32 -6.47 -12.81
CA ASP A 105 -12.70 -6.95 -12.85
C ASP A 105 -13.53 -6.41 -14.04
N ASP A 106 -13.28 -5.18 -14.50
CA ASP A 106 -13.97 -4.61 -15.67
C ASP A 106 -13.45 -5.29 -16.97
N VAL A 107 -14.32 -5.92 -17.77
CA VAL A 107 -13.98 -6.59 -19.05
C VAL A 107 -14.68 -5.93 -20.23
N PHE A 108 -13.89 -5.53 -21.23
CA PHE A 108 -14.38 -5.02 -22.51
C PHE A 108 -14.15 -6.06 -23.61
N VAL A 109 -15.23 -6.53 -24.23
CA VAL A 109 -15.22 -7.57 -25.27
C VAL A 109 -15.97 -7.11 -26.51
N ILE A 110 -15.49 -7.52 -27.69
CA ILE A 110 -16.20 -7.37 -28.97
C ILE A 110 -16.25 -8.75 -29.62
N GLY A 111 -17.46 -9.23 -29.93
CA GLY A 111 -17.69 -10.44 -30.72
C GLY A 111 -18.06 -10.13 -32.17
N SER A 112 -17.96 -11.13 -33.05
CA SER A 112 -18.47 -11.07 -34.42
C SER A 112 -20.00 -11.07 -34.44
N THR A 113 -20.62 -11.87 -33.58
CA THR A 113 -22.07 -11.96 -33.40
C THR A 113 -22.46 -11.88 -31.91
N ALA A 114 -23.74 -11.63 -31.64
CA ALA A 114 -24.29 -11.72 -30.29
C ALA A 114 -24.25 -13.16 -29.73
N SER A 115 -24.31 -14.18 -30.60
CA SER A 115 -24.24 -15.59 -30.20
C SER A 115 -22.86 -15.96 -29.67
N ASP A 116 -21.78 -15.51 -30.33
CA ASP A 116 -20.40 -15.78 -29.88
C ASP A 116 -20.15 -15.26 -28.46
N LEU A 117 -20.70 -14.07 -28.17
CA LEU A 117 -20.64 -13.45 -26.85
C LEU A 117 -21.47 -14.25 -25.83
N HIS A 118 -22.69 -14.65 -26.18
CA HIS A 118 -23.53 -15.48 -25.30
C HIS A 118 -22.82 -16.78 -24.92
N THR A 119 -22.30 -17.53 -25.91
CA THR A 119 -21.54 -18.76 -25.69
C THR A 119 -20.28 -18.51 -24.87
N MET A 120 -19.58 -17.39 -25.05
CA MET A 120 -18.44 -17.02 -24.19
C MET A 120 -18.86 -16.78 -22.73
N ILE A 121 -19.98 -16.09 -22.50
CA ILE A 121 -20.51 -15.78 -21.16
C ILE A 121 -20.98 -17.07 -20.46
N GLU A 122 -21.64 -17.97 -21.19
CA GLU A 122 -22.02 -19.30 -20.71
C GLU A 122 -20.79 -20.14 -20.35
N ASN A 123 -19.78 -20.17 -21.22
CA ASN A 123 -18.52 -20.85 -20.95
C ASN A 123 -17.84 -20.29 -19.69
N LEU A 124 -17.72 -18.97 -19.56
CA LEU A 124 -17.16 -18.31 -18.38
C LEU A 124 -17.92 -18.67 -17.10
N ASN A 125 -19.26 -18.58 -17.12
CA ASN A 125 -20.13 -18.93 -15.99
C ASN A 125 -20.17 -20.43 -15.68
N SER A 126 -19.80 -21.30 -16.63
CA SER A 126 -19.65 -22.74 -16.40
C SER A 126 -18.39 -23.12 -15.63
N ARG A 127 -17.37 -22.25 -15.55
CA ARG A 127 -16.04 -22.62 -15.03
C ARG A 127 -15.95 -22.70 -13.51
N ASP A 128 -16.66 -21.84 -12.77
CA ASP A 128 -16.70 -21.88 -11.31
C ASP A 128 -18.07 -21.40 -10.81
N THR A 129 -18.78 -22.26 -10.06
CA THR A 129 -20.12 -21.98 -9.52
C THR A 129 -20.19 -20.80 -8.56
N ASN A 130 -19.04 -20.32 -8.07
CA ASN A 130 -18.95 -19.17 -7.16
C ASN A 130 -18.79 -17.83 -7.92
N ILE A 131 -18.43 -17.85 -9.20
CA ILE A 131 -18.25 -16.65 -10.02
C ILE A 131 -19.36 -16.52 -11.04
N ARG A 132 -19.88 -15.30 -11.16
CA ARG A 132 -20.89 -14.96 -12.14
C ARG A 132 -20.47 -13.71 -12.90
N PHE A 133 -20.04 -13.92 -14.14
CA PHE A 133 -19.87 -12.87 -15.12
C PHE A 133 -21.26 -12.32 -15.49
N THR A 134 -21.39 -11.01 -15.39
CA THR A 134 -22.55 -10.24 -15.82
C THR A 134 -22.16 -9.38 -17.01
N VAL A 135 -23.13 -9.00 -17.83
CA VAL A 135 -22.89 -8.23 -19.05
C VAL A 135 -23.83 -7.05 -19.11
N GLU A 136 -23.28 -5.91 -19.51
CA GLU A 136 -23.96 -4.66 -19.79
C GLU A 136 -23.93 -4.41 -21.29
N SER A 137 -25.12 -4.20 -21.86
CA SER A 137 -25.30 -3.87 -23.27
C SER A 137 -25.04 -2.37 -23.52
N PRO A 138 -24.65 -1.97 -24.74
CA PRO A 138 -24.77 -0.58 -25.16
C PRO A 138 -26.19 -0.04 -24.91
N ASP A 139 -26.29 1.23 -24.53
CA ASP A 139 -27.56 1.94 -24.44
C ASP A 139 -28.17 2.18 -25.84
N ASP A 140 -29.36 2.79 -25.89
CA ASP A 140 -30.07 3.08 -27.16
C ASP A 140 -29.27 3.99 -28.12
N SER A 141 -28.25 4.70 -27.62
CA SER A 141 -27.33 5.50 -28.46
C SER A 141 -26.16 4.67 -29.02
N GLY A 142 -26.06 3.39 -28.66
CA GLY A 142 -24.91 2.53 -28.93
C GLY A 142 -23.68 2.88 -28.07
N SER A 143 -23.87 3.60 -26.95
CA SER A 143 -22.80 3.99 -26.03
C SER A 143 -22.72 3.04 -24.85
N LEU A 144 -21.49 2.81 -24.36
CA LEU A 144 -21.22 1.75 -23.39
C LEU A 144 -20.20 2.22 -22.34
N PRO A 145 -20.60 2.33 -21.05
CA PRO A 145 -19.67 2.63 -19.98
C PRO A 145 -18.59 1.57 -19.79
N ASN A 146 -17.33 2.00 -19.72
CA ASN A 146 -16.18 1.20 -19.31
C ASN A 146 -15.19 2.07 -18.54
N LEU A 147 -14.87 1.69 -17.29
CA LEU A 147 -14.04 2.48 -16.37
C LEU A 147 -14.51 3.94 -16.27
N ASN A 148 -13.68 4.90 -16.73
CA ASN A 148 -13.95 6.35 -16.73
C ASN A 148 -14.33 6.87 -18.15
N THR A 149 -14.83 5.99 -19.02
CA THR A 149 -15.15 6.30 -20.42
C THR A 149 -16.53 5.77 -20.81
N LYS A 150 -17.26 6.48 -21.66
CA LYS A 150 -18.34 5.93 -22.51
C LYS A 150 -17.72 5.65 -23.88
N VAL A 151 -17.79 4.42 -24.34
CA VAL A 151 -17.28 3.97 -25.65
C VAL A 151 -18.45 3.78 -26.60
N GLN A 152 -18.37 4.34 -27.79
CA GLN A 152 -19.37 4.19 -28.85
C GLN A 152 -18.65 3.79 -30.14
N ILE A 153 -19.18 2.82 -30.89
CA ILE A 153 -18.57 2.36 -32.14
C ILE A 153 -19.63 2.37 -33.24
N CYS A 154 -19.47 3.26 -34.21
CA CYS A 154 -20.41 3.43 -35.31
C CYS A 154 -19.65 3.31 -36.64
N ASN A 155 -20.07 2.39 -37.51
CA ASN A 155 -19.51 2.19 -38.85
C ASN A 155 -17.96 2.11 -38.87
N GLY A 156 -17.37 1.40 -37.89
CA GLY A 156 -15.92 1.25 -37.73
C GLY A 156 -15.20 2.43 -37.07
N THR A 157 -15.85 3.59 -36.93
CA THR A 157 -15.32 4.74 -36.20
C THR A 157 -15.57 4.56 -34.70
N LYS A 158 -14.51 4.77 -33.90
CA LYS A 158 -14.53 4.68 -32.44
C LYS A 158 -14.69 6.08 -31.87
N GLN A 159 -15.68 6.28 -31.02
CA GLN A 159 -15.87 7.50 -30.26
C GLN A 159 -15.73 7.21 -28.77
N PHE A 160 -15.18 8.19 -28.06
CA PHE A 160 -14.92 8.11 -26.63
C PHE A 160 -15.43 9.39 -25.98
N LEU A 161 -16.08 9.26 -24.83
CA LEU A 161 -16.48 10.37 -23.98
C LEU A 161 -16.01 10.09 -22.56
N TRP A 162 -15.63 11.14 -21.82
CA TRP A 162 -15.34 11.01 -20.39
C TRP A 162 -16.62 10.63 -19.64
N TYR A 163 -16.49 9.68 -18.71
CA TYR A 163 -17.60 9.17 -17.92
C TYR A 163 -17.22 9.02 -16.46
N LYS A 164 -18.20 9.19 -15.59
CA LYS A 164 -18.09 9.02 -14.14
C LYS A 164 -19.20 8.08 -13.67
N LYS A 165 -18.82 6.95 -13.06
CA LYS A 165 -19.78 6.00 -12.46
C LYS A 165 -20.67 6.75 -11.44
N PRO A 166 -22.02 6.63 -11.46
CA PRO A 166 -22.94 7.44 -10.64
C PRO A 166 -22.66 7.42 -9.13
N ILE A 167 -22.16 6.30 -8.62
CA ILE A 167 -21.83 6.10 -7.20
C ILE A 167 -20.59 6.90 -6.74
N ALA A 168 -19.75 7.37 -7.67
CA ALA A 168 -18.58 8.17 -7.34
C ALA A 168 -19.00 9.56 -6.86
N LYS A 169 -18.60 9.95 -5.64
CA LYS A 169 -18.86 11.30 -5.13
C LYS A 169 -17.99 12.33 -5.86
N ASN A 170 -18.51 13.55 -6.02
CA ASN A 170 -17.79 14.69 -6.60
C ASN A 170 -16.78 15.29 -5.61
N ILE A 171 -15.88 14.47 -5.03
CA ILE A 171 -14.91 14.94 -4.02
C ILE A 171 -13.58 15.24 -4.69
N MET A 172 -13.15 16.50 -4.64
CA MET A 172 -11.85 16.96 -5.09
C MET A 172 -11.13 17.75 -3.99
N LEU A 173 -9.98 18.32 -4.31
CA LEU A 173 -9.35 19.32 -3.46
C LEU A 173 -10.24 20.57 -3.41
N HIS A 174 -10.91 20.84 -2.29
CA HIS A 174 -11.81 21.98 -2.16
C HIS A 174 -11.08 23.34 -2.29
N SER A 175 -11.70 24.33 -2.92
CA SER A 175 -11.11 25.65 -3.20
C SER A 175 -10.63 26.40 -1.95
N ARG A 176 -11.37 26.29 -0.85
CA ARG A 176 -11.05 26.86 0.49
C ARG A 176 -9.98 26.09 1.28
N SER A 177 -9.42 25.00 0.76
CA SER A 177 -8.42 24.20 1.50
C SER A 177 -7.10 24.96 1.75
N ALA A 178 -6.35 24.57 2.79
CA ALA A 178 -5.07 25.18 3.16
C ALA A 178 -3.91 24.70 2.26
N HIS A 179 -4.02 24.95 0.95
CA HIS A 179 -3.02 24.65 -0.08
C HIS A 179 -2.76 25.87 -0.96
N PRO A 180 -1.57 26.00 -1.56
CA PRO A 180 -1.26 27.02 -2.56
C PRO A 180 -2.24 27.03 -3.73
N LEU A 181 -2.54 28.21 -4.28
CA LEU A 181 -3.44 28.38 -5.42
C LEU A 181 -2.99 27.58 -6.65
N PHE A 182 -1.68 27.45 -6.89
CA PHE A 182 -1.17 26.65 -8.00
C PHE A 182 -1.53 25.16 -7.90
N MET A 183 -1.61 24.60 -6.68
CA MET A 183 -2.01 23.19 -6.49
C MET A 183 -3.50 23.02 -6.83
N LYS A 184 -4.34 23.93 -6.35
CA LYS A 184 -5.78 23.97 -6.65
C LYS A 184 -6.04 24.12 -8.16
N ALA A 185 -5.38 25.10 -8.80
CA ALA A 185 -5.45 25.30 -10.24
C ALA A 185 -4.89 24.11 -11.05
N ASN A 186 -3.89 23.39 -10.53
CA ASN A 186 -3.39 22.16 -11.15
C ASN A 186 -4.44 21.04 -11.11
N VAL A 187 -5.18 20.85 -10.00
CA VAL A 187 -6.25 19.83 -9.90
C VAL A 187 -7.33 20.05 -10.97
N ILE A 188 -7.83 21.29 -11.11
CA ILE A 188 -8.78 21.66 -12.18
C ILE A 188 -8.16 21.39 -13.56
N ARG A 189 -6.91 21.81 -13.78
CA ARG A 189 -6.22 21.63 -15.07
C ARG A 189 -6.05 20.15 -15.42
N TYR A 190 -5.75 19.28 -14.45
CA TYR A 190 -5.67 17.83 -14.67
C TYR A 190 -7.03 17.21 -15.01
N LEU A 191 -8.13 17.67 -14.40
CA LEU A 191 -9.49 17.23 -14.75
C LEU A 191 -9.81 17.59 -16.22
N ILE A 192 -9.55 18.84 -16.61
CA ILE A 192 -9.77 19.32 -17.99
C ILE A 192 -8.88 18.58 -19.00
N ILE A 193 -7.58 18.42 -18.72
CA ILE A 193 -6.67 17.66 -19.58
C ILE A 193 -7.10 16.18 -19.70
N THR A 194 -7.64 15.59 -18.62
CA THR A 194 -8.14 14.21 -18.65
C THR A 194 -9.37 14.13 -19.54
N LYS A 195 -10.33 15.05 -19.40
CA LYS A 195 -11.48 15.18 -20.31
C LYS A 195 -11.01 15.29 -21.77
N GLU A 196 -10.12 16.22 -22.08
CA GLU A 196 -9.62 16.48 -23.44
C GLU A 196 -8.86 15.29 -24.04
N LYS A 197 -8.13 14.52 -23.23
CA LYS A 197 -7.45 13.30 -23.70
C LYS A 197 -8.39 12.10 -23.87
N THR A 198 -9.50 12.08 -23.16
CA THR A 198 -10.47 10.98 -23.20
C THR A 198 -11.58 11.21 -24.22
N CYS A 199 -12.03 12.44 -24.41
CA CYS A 199 -13.13 12.77 -25.33
C CYS A 199 -12.65 12.88 -26.78
N SER A 200 -13.22 12.09 -27.68
CA SER A 200 -13.01 12.23 -29.13
C SER A 200 -13.87 13.31 -29.78
N ARG A 201 -14.87 13.83 -29.06
CA ARG A 201 -15.73 14.97 -29.47
C ARG A 201 -16.16 15.80 -28.27
N VAL A 202 -16.56 17.05 -28.51
CA VAL A 202 -17.23 17.88 -27.50
C VAL A 202 -18.61 17.29 -27.21
N SER A 203 -18.97 17.20 -25.91
CA SER A 203 -20.29 16.76 -25.46
C SER A 203 -20.81 17.69 -24.37
N PRO A 204 -21.97 18.35 -24.56
CA PRO A 204 -22.57 19.22 -23.55
C PRO A 204 -22.81 18.51 -22.20
N GLU A 205 -23.21 17.23 -22.22
CA GLU A 205 -23.37 16.39 -21.03
C GLU A 205 -22.07 16.33 -20.21
N VAL A 206 -20.93 16.19 -20.87
CA VAL A 206 -19.62 16.06 -20.21
C VAL A 206 -19.16 17.39 -19.63
N GLU A 207 -19.34 18.51 -20.36
CA GLU A 207 -18.99 19.83 -19.84
C GLU A 207 -19.86 20.21 -18.62
N GLU A 208 -21.15 19.90 -18.65
CA GLU A 208 -22.08 20.17 -17.55
C GLU A 208 -21.75 19.35 -16.30
N ASN A 209 -21.45 18.06 -16.44
CA ASN A 209 -20.98 17.22 -15.34
C ASN A 209 -19.69 17.79 -14.70
N ILE A 210 -18.76 18.30 -15.51
CA ILE A 210 -17.52 18.90 -15.01
C ILE A 210 -17.77 20.26 -14.34
N ARG A 211 -18.70 21.06 -14.87
CA ARG A 211 -19.15 22.31 -14.24
C ARG A 211 -19.71 22.03 -12.84
N GLN A 212 -20.63 21.07 -12.71
CA GLN A 212 -21.20 20.66 -11.43
C GLN A 212 -20.12 20.20 -10.43
N ILE A 213 -19.19 19.35 -10.87
CA ILE A 213 -18.07 18.88 -10.02
C ILE A 213 -17.25 20.06 -9.48
N LEU A 214 -16.97 21.07 -10.32
CA LEU A 214 -16.20 22.25 -9.92
C LEU A 214 -16.97 23.13 -8.93
N GLU A 215 -18.26 23.39 -9.20
CA GLU A 215 -19.14 24.19 -8.35
C GLU A 215 -19.31 23.55 -6.95
N GLU A 216 -19.54 22.23 -6.87
CA GLU A 216 -19.65 21.50 -5.61
C GLU A 216 -18.34 21.49 -4.78
N ASN A 217 -17.18 21.72 -5.42
CA ASN A 217 -15.89 21.88 -4.73
C ASN A 217 -15.50 23.35 -4.47
N GLY A 218 -16.47 24.26 -4.65
CA GLY A 218 -16.33 25.69 -4.39
C GLY A 218 -15.47 26.43 -5.42
N TYR A 219 -15.34 25.91 -6.65
CA TYR A 219 -14.64 26.57 -7.74
C TYR A 219 -15.61 27.34 -8.64
N THR A 220 -15.19 28.55 -9.03
CA THR A 220 -15.90 29.39 -10.02
C THR A 220 -15.39 29.12 -11.44
N THR A 221 -16.22 29.42 -12.44
CA THR A 221 -15.90 29.27 -13.87
C THR A 221 -14.77 30.19 -14.37
N SER A 222 -14.41 31.22 -13.60
CA SER A 222 -13.27 32.09 -13.86
C SER A 222 -11.94 31.30 -13.85
N LYS A 223 -11.21 31.27 -14.97
CA LYS A 223 -9.86 30.66 -15.05
C LYS A 223 -8.95 31.24 -13.95
N PRO A 224 -8.51 30.46 -12.95
CA PRO A 224 -7.69 31.00 -11.88
C PRO A 224 -6.29 31.34 -12.40
N SER A 225 -5.89 32.62 -12.27
CA SER A 225 -4.53 33.05 -12.54
C SER A 225 -3.59 32.51 -11.46
N SER A 226 -2.94 31.38 -11.75
CA SER A 226 -1.98 30.75 -10.84
C SER A 226 -0.53 31.00 -11.29
N TRP A 227 0.36 31.27 -10.34
CA TRP A 227 1.79 31.10 -10.53
C TRP A 227 2.14 29.60 -10.61
N ARG A 228 3.41 29.27 -10.83
CA ARG A 228 3.95 27.91 -10.70
C ARG A 228 5.31 27.97 -10.01
N PRO A 229 5.66 27.01 -9.13
CA PRO A 229 7.04 26.86 -8.67
C PRO A 229 7.98 26.62 -9.87
N PRO A 230 9.27 27.00 -9.79
CA PRO A 230 10.25 26.59 -10.78
C PRO A 230 10.35 25.06 -10.80
N PHE A 231 10.43 24.48 -11.99
CA PHE A 231 10.68 23.05 -12.18
C PHE A 231 12.12 22.89 -12.66
N VAL A 232 12.93 22.17 -11.88
CA VAL A 232 14.31 21.84 -12.23
C VAL A 232 14.48 20.32 -12.15
N THR A 233 14.81 19.70 -13.27
CA THR A 233 15.11 18.26 -13.33
C THR A 233 16.34 17.98 -12.46
N GLY A 234 16.24 17.01 -11.55
CA GLY A 234 17.31 16.72 -10.57
C GLY A 234 17.44 17.75 -9.44
N GLY A 235 16.56 18.76 -9.35
CA GLY A 235 16.64 19.81 -8.34
C GLY A 235 16.43 19.33 -6.90
N ILE A 236 17.18 19.92 -5.96
CA ILE A 236 17.15 19.61 -4.53
C ILE A 236 15.79 20.02 -3.94
N PRO A 237 15.07 19.12 -3.23
CA PRO A 237 13.75 19.44 -2.68
C PRO A 237 13.86 20.37 -1.46
N LEU A 238 13.36 21.60 -1.60
CA LEU A 238 13.17 22.52 -0.47
C LEU A 238 11.71 22.42 0.00
N VAL A 239 11.49 21.74 1.12
CA VAL A 239 10.17 21.53 1.71
C VAL A 239 9.92 22.57 2.80
N LEU A 240 8.88 23.40 2.61
CA LEU A 240 8.50 24.47 3.54
C LEU A 240 7.03 24.31 3.97
N PRO A 241 6.65 24.75 5.18
CA PRO A 241 5.25 24.80 5.58
C PRO A 241 4.47 25.80 4.72
N TYR A 242 3.26 25.45 4.30
CA TYR A 242 2.32 26.40 3.70
C TYR A 242 1.65 27.21 4.81
N VAL A 243 1.89 28.53 4.81
CA VAL A 243 1.27 29.48 5.73
C VAL A 243 0.12 30.20 5.02
N ASN A 244 0.42 30.92 3.95
CA ASN A 244 -0.55 31.60 3.10
C ASN A 244 -0.01 31.81 1.67
N GLU A 245 -0.87 32.31 0.81
CA GLU A 245 -0.60 32.49 -0.62
C GLU A 245 0.46 33.58 -0.91
N HIS A 246 0.51 34.64 -0.10
CA HIS A 246 1.46 35.74 -0.25
C HIS A 246 2.89 35.26 0.00
N ILE A 247 3.13 34.64 1.16
CA ILE A 247 4.43 34.07 1.55
C ILE A 247 4.89 33.03 0.53
N ALA A 248 3.98 32.15 0.07
CA ALA A 248 4.31 31.13 -0.93
C ALA A 248 4.76 31.75 -2.27
N ARG A 249 4.13 32.86 -2.70
CA ARG A 249 4.51 33.60 -3.92
C ARG A 249 5.87 34.30 -3.78
N ASP A 250 6.17 34.87 -2.62
CA ASP A 250 7.44 35.57 -2.39
C ASP A 250 8.62 34.61 -2.31
N VAL A 251 8.47 33.50 -1.58
CA VAL A 251 9.47 32.42 -1.58
C VAL A 251 9.70 31.90 -3.00
N ASN A 252 8.65 31.68 -3.79
CA ASN A 252 8.78 31.30 -5.19
C ASN A 252 9.51 32.37 -6.04
N ARG A 253 9.31 33.66 -5.76
CA ARG A 253 10.02 34.78 -6.42
C ARG A 253 11.52 34.74 -6.11
N VAL A 254 11.87 34.57 -4.84
CA VAL A 254 13.27 34.47 -4.36
C VAL A 254 13.97 33.24 -4.95
N VAL A 255 13.32 32.06 -4.90
CA VAL A 255 13.90 30.83 -5.46
C VAL A 255 14.12 30.95 -6.98
N ARG A 256 13.17 31.57 -7.72
CA ARG A 256 13.36 31.87 -9.15
C ARG A 256 14.52 32.83 -9.42
N ALA A 257 14.66 33.88 -8.62
CA ALA A 257 15.73 34.86 -8.76
C ALA A 257 17.12 34.29 -8.40
N SER A 258 17.19 33.31 -7.49
CA SER A 258 18.46 32.71 -7.06
C SER A 258 19.18 31.86 -8.11
N MET A 259 18.48 31.45 -9.18
CA MET A 259 18.96 30.53 -10.22
C MET A 259 19.51 29.17 -9.71
N LEU A 260 19.27 28.84 -8.43
CA LEU A 260 19.67 27.58 -7.83
C LEU A 260 18.76 26.42 -8.29
N PRO A 261 19.28 25.18 -8.41
CA PRO A 261 18.50 24.01 -8.81
C PRO A 261 17.62 23.50 -7.66
N ILE A 262 16.64 24.31 -7.23
CA ILE A 262 15.77 24.04 -6.10
C ILE A 262 14.37 23.65 -6.58
N ARG A 263 13.88 22.49 -6.12
CA ARG A 263 12.51 22.04 -6.29
C ARG A 263 11.69 22.45 -5.06
N LEU A 264 11.00 23.57 -5.17
CA LEU A 264 10.19 24.15 -4.09
C LEU A 264 8.90 23.34 -3.84
N ILE A 265 8.69 22.90 -2.60
CA ILE A 265 7.53 22.10 -2.16
C ILE A 265 6.90 22.74 -0.93
N PHE A 266 5.60 23.04 -1.00
CA PHE A 266 4.83 23.54 0.14
C PHE A 266 4.02 22.41 0.79
N ARG A 267 4.23 22.19 2.08
CA ARG A 267 3.54 21.18 2.89
C ARG A 267 2.34 21.83 3.60
N PRO A 268 1.09 21.40 3.35
CA PRO A 268 -0.07 21.91 4.08
C PRO A 268 0.05 21.59 5.59
N PRO A 269 -0.64 22.33 6.47
CA PRO A 269 -0.69 22.00 7.89
C PRO A 269 -1.25 20.58 8.12
N PRO A 270 -0.88 19.92 9.24
CA PRO A 270 -1.42 18.60 9.57
C PRO A 270 -2.94 18.66 9.71
N ASN A 271 -3.64 17.66 9.15
CA ASN A 271 -5.07 17.53 9.34
C ASN A 271 -5.40 17.10 10.79
N LEU A 272 -6.68 17.21 11.17
CA LEU A 272 -7.14 16.89 12.52
C LEU A 272 -6.80 15.45 12.94
N LYS A 273 -6.92 14.47 12.03
CA LYS A 273 -6.51 13.08 12.29
C LYS A 273 -5.03 13.02 12.70
N ASN A 274 -4.14 13.61 11.90
CA ASN A 274 -2.70 13.62 12.18
C ASN A 274 -2.37 14.34 13.49
N LEU A 275 -3.10 15.39 13.88
CA LEU A 275 -2.92 16.06 15.17
C LEU A 275 -3.35 15.16 16.34
N LEU A 276 -4.50 14.50 16.23
CA LEU A 276 -5.07 13.65 17.28
C LEU A 276 -4.39 12.27 17.40
N THR A 277 -3.67 11.80 16.37
CA THR A 277 -3.00 10.48 16.38
C THR A 277 -1.46 10.53 16.36
N SER A 278 -0.83 11.67 16.68
CA SER A 278 0.64 11.80 16.64
C SER A 278 1.32 11.49 17.96
N SER A 279 1.98 10.33 18.05
CA SER A 279 2.78 9.89 19.21
C SER A 279 4.18 10.56 19.25
N ARG A 280 4.23 11.90 19.36
CA ARG A 280 5.47 12.70 19.31
C ARG A 280 6.49 12.45 20.44
N MET A 281 6.13 11.69 21.48
CA MET A 281 6.96 11.45 22.69
C MET A 281 8.28 10.66 22.45
N TYR A 282 8.61 10.34 21.19
CA TYR A 282 9.73 9.46 20.84
C TYR A 282 10.80 10.12 19.95
N GLU A 283 10.71 11.43 19.68
CA GLU A 283 11.63 12.09 18.74
C GLU A 283 12.96 12.58 19.34
N ASP A 284 13.12 12.64 20.67
CA ASP A 284 14.34 13.14 21.32
C ASP A 284 15.62 12.42 20.86
N LYS A 285 16.66 13.23 20.59
CA LYS A 285 18.02 12.76 20.34
C LYS A 285 18.70 12.33 21.64
N CYS A 286 19.75 11.53 21.55
CA CYS A 286 20.54 11.12 22.72
C CYS A 286 21.33 12.33 23.28
N GLY A 287 20.82 12.97 24.34
CA GLY A 287 21.42 14.19 24.92
C GLY A 287 22.53 13.95 25.96
N GLY A 288 22.91 12.71 26.23
CA GLY A 288 23.87 12.38 27.29
C GLY A 288 25.32 12.49 26.84
N LYS A 289 26.09 13.43 27.42
CA LYS A 289 27.54 13.58 27.16
C LYS A 289 28.36 12.31 27.46
N ASN A 290 27.89 11.46 28.39
CA ASN A 290 28.50 10.17 28.75
C ASN A 290 27.54 9.00 28.52
N CYS A 291 26.96 8.86 27.31
CA CYS A 291 26.15 7.69 27.00
C CYS A 291 27.04 6.44 26.83
N THR A 292 26.87 5.45 27.71
CA THR A 292 27.64 4.19 27.75
C THR A 292 27.58 3.36 26.47
N TYR A 293 26.56 3.58 25.63
CA TYR A 293 26.36 2.88 24.37
C TYR A 293 26.94 3.62 23.16
N CYS A 294 27.50 4.83 23.35
CA CYS A 294 28.07 5.66 22.30
C CYS A 294 29.51 5.31 21.97
N THR A 295 29.73 4.14 21.35
CA THR A 295 31.02 3.78 20.74
C THR A 295 31.21 4.47 19.37
N GLU A 296 32.40 4.34 18.78
CA GLU A 296 32.78 4.98 17.50
C GLU A 296 31.76 4.74 16.36
N LYS A 297 31.11 3.57 16.36
CA LYS A 297 30.03 3.26 15.43
C LYS A 297 28.70 3.79 15.98
N LYS A 298 28.09 4.77 15.29
CA LYS A 298 26.81 5.43 15.65
C LYS A 298 25.55 4.54 15.54
N ILE A 299 25.63 3.27 15.94
CA ILE A 299 24.52 2.30 15.87
C ILE A 299 23.39 2.62 16.87
N TYR A 300 23.69 3.37 17.92
CA TYR A 300 22.79 3.68 19.04
C TYR A 300 21.63 4.64 18.68
N GLU A 301 21.82 5.54 17.72
CA GLU A 301 20.75 6.44 17.22
C GLU A 301 19.82 5.76 16.20
N LEU A 302 20.20 4.60 15.68
CA LEU A 302 19.44 3.92 14.64
C LEU A 302 18.06 3.51 15.15
N ARG A 303 17.04 3.81 14.34
CA ARG A 303 15.65 3.42 14.52
C ARG A 303 15.31 2.29 13.56
N GLY A 304 14.32 1.45 13.91
CA GLY A 304 13.89 0.36 13.06
C GLY A 304 14.98 -0.71 12.89
N THR A 305 15.62 -1.10 13.99
CA THR A 305 16.69 -2.12 13.98
C THR A 305 16.19 -3.46 14.46
N VAL A 306 16.66 -4.53 13.83
CA VAL A 306 16.75 -5.87 14.45
C VAL A 306 18.19 -6.01 14.91
N TYR A 307 18.39 -6.32 16.19
CA TYR A 307 19.69 -6.33 16.83
C TYR A 307 19.90 -7.63 17.60
N LEU A 308 21.16 -8.06 17.66
CA LEU A 308 21.65 -9.13 18.49
C LEU A 308 22.32 -8.49 19.71
N VAL A 309 22.05 -9.04 20.89
CA VAL A 309 22.75 -8.73 22.13
C VAL A 309 23.44 -10.01 22.60
N THR A 310 24.74 -9.92 22.88
CA THR A 310 25.50 -10.99 23.51
C THR A 310 25.82 -10.58 24.95
N CYS A 311 25.54 -11.46 25.91
CA CYS A 311 26.00 -11.31 27.29
C CYS A 311 27.51 -11.56 27.35
N GLU A 312 28.29 -10.58 27.84
CA GLU A 312 29.76 -10.74 27.91
C GLU A 312 30.21 -11.64 29.08
N GLY A 313 29.31 -11.94 30.03
CA GLY A 313 29.61 -12.85 31.15
C GLY A 313 29.53 -14.34 30.81
N CYS A 314 28.70 -14.75 29.85
CA CYS A 314 28.48 -16.17 29.53
C CYS A 314 28.29 -16.47 28.02
N GLY A 315 28.34 -15.47 27.14
CA GLY A 315 28.21 -15.63 25.69
C GLY A 315 26.79 -15.88 25.16
N GLN A 316 25.79 -16.07 26.03
CA GLN A 316 24.38 -16.25 25.63
C GLN A 316 23.84 -15.04 24.86
N LYS A 317 22.90 -15.31 23.97
CA LYS A 317 22.39 -14.36 22.97
C LYS A 317 20.91 -14.03 23.18
N TYR A 318 20.57 -12.82 22.80
CA TYR A 318 19.21 -12.30 22.68
C TYR A 318 19.06 -11.60 21.32
N ILE A 319 17.99 -11.86 20.60
CA ILE A 319 17.62 -11.14 19.37
C ILE A 319 16.34 -10.36 19.63
N GLY A 320 16.27 -9.11 19.19
CA GLY A 320 15.04 -8.33 19.29
C GLY A 320 14.96 -7.17 18.30
N GLU A 321 13.77 -6.57 18.20
CA GLU A 321 13.51 -5.37 17.42
C GLU A 321 13.26 -4.10 18.24
N THR A 322 13.41 -2.96 17.59
CA THR A 322 12.93 -1.67 18.10
C THR A 322 12.60 -0.68 16.98
N SER A 323 11.39 -0.10 17.04
CA SER A 323 11.02 1.10 16.29
C SER A 323 11.68 2.37 16.84
N ARG A 324 11.92 2.41 18.16
CA ARG A 324 12.56 3.51 18.89
C ARG A 324 14.09 3.47 18.67
N PRO A 325 14.83 4.57 18.92
CA PRO A 325 16.29 4.56 18.88
C PRO A 325 16.87 3.43 19.72
N LEU A 326 17.82 2.69 19.16
CA LEU A 326 18.36 1.45 19.75
C LEU A 326 18.84 1.64 21.20
N TYR A 327 19.47 2.78 21.52
CA TYR A 327 19.93 3.06 22.88
C TYR A 327 18.83 3.00 23.95
N LYS A 328 17.58 3.44 23.63
CA LYS A 328 16.46 3.37 24.60
C LYS A 328 16.11 1.92 24.93
N ARG A 329 16.19 1.02 23.94
CA ARG A 329 15.88 -0.40 24.11
C ARG A 329 17.01 -1.15 24.82
N LEU A 330 18.27 -0.84 24.52
CA LEU A 330 19.41 -1.38 25.26
C LEU A 330 19.41 -0.94 26.72
N ASP A 331 19.03 0.30 27.02
CA ASP A 331 18.96 0.78 28.40
C ASP A 331 17.84 0.11 29.20
N GLU A 332 16.70 -0.22 28.58
CA GLU A 332 15.67 -1.07 29.19
C GLU A 332 16.22 -2.45 29.56
N HIS A 333 17.01 -3.08 28.68
CA HIS A 333 17.65 -4.39 28.97
C HIS A 333 18.68 -4.30 30.10
N VAL A 334 19.50 -3.23 30.14
CA VAL A 334 20.48 -3.02 31.23
C VAL A 334 19.79 -2.73 32.57
N ARG A 335 18.68 -1.99 32.59
CA ARG A 335 17.86 -1.81 33.81
C ARG A 335 17.28 -3.14 34.29
N ALA A 336 16.82 -3.99 33.36
CA ALA A 336 16.31 -5.32 33.66
C ALA A 336 17.39 -6.29 34.21
N LEU A 337 18.65 -6.16 33.77
CA LEU A 337 19.80 -6.87 34.35
C LEU A 337 20.19 -6.37 35.75
N ARG A 338 20.12 -5.05 35.98
CA ARG A 338 20.46 -4.45 37.28
C ARG A 338 19.41 -4.71 38.36
N ASN A 339 18.13 -4.55 38.00
CA ASN A 339 16.99 -4.60 38.92
C ASN A 339 15.98 -5.68 38.47
N PRO A 340 16.33 -6.99 38.49
CA PRO A 340 15.49 -8.04 37.94
C PRO A 340 14.07 -8.10 38.55
N SER A 341 13.95 -7.81 39.85
CA SER A 341 12.67 -7.78 40.57
C SER A 341 11.68 -6.74 40.04
N SER A 342 12.17 -5.68 39.38
CA SER A 342 11.32 -4.61 38.81
C SER A 342 10.85 -4.91 37.39
N TYR A 343 11.40 -5.94 36.73
CA TYR A 343 11.11 -6.27 35.33
C TYR A 343 10.91 -7.78 35.13
N PRO A 344 10.02 -8.45 35.90
CA PRO A 344 9.94 -9.92 35.97
C PRO A 344 9.69 -10.61 34.62
N ASN A 345 8.98 -9.94 33.70
CA ASN A 345 8.66 -10.47 32.37
C ASN A 345 9.79 -10.27 31.34
N SER A 346 10.92 -9.66 31.72
CA SER A 346 12.05 -9.45 30.81
C SER A 346 12.92 -10.71 30.71
N GLY A 347 13.22 -11.14 29.49
CA GLY A 347 14.19 -12.21 29.22
C GLY A 347 15.54 -11.96 29.89
N PHE A 348 15.97 -10.69 29.98
CA PHE A 348 17.20 -10.29 30.67
C PHE A 348 17.12 -10.43 32.20
N SER A 349 15.95 -10.18 32.82
CA SER A 349 15.77 -10.39 34.26
C SER A 349 15.75 -11.87 34.62
N ARG A 350 15.11 -12.71 33.80
CA ARG A 350 15.20 -14.17 33.90
C ARG A 350 16.66 -14.65 33.75
N HIS A 351 17.35 -14.19 32.71
CA HIS A 351 18.76 -14.52 32.47
C HIS A 351 19.67 -14.11 33.64
N ARG A 352 19.49 -12.90 34.19
CA ARG A 352 20.20 -12.43 35.38
C ARG A 352 20.04 -13.39 36.56
N THR A 353 18.80 -13.80 36.85
CA THR A 353 18.48 -14.68 37.99
C THR A 353 18.96 -16.11 37.80
N LEU A 354 19.04 -16.62 36.56
CA LEU A 354 19.46 -17.99 36.26
C LEU A 354 20.97 -18.17 36.03
N CYS A 355 21.65 -17.17 35.44
CA CYS A 355 23.04 -17.30 35.00
C CYS A 355 24.03 -16.45 35.79
N HIS A 356 23.58 -15.36 36.42
CA HIS A 356 24.46 -14.36 37.05
C HIS A 356 23.92 -13.89 38.41
N THR A 357 23.40 -14.80 39.23
CA THR A 357 22.64 -14.48 40.45
C THR A 357 23.48 -13.78 41.52
N HIS A 358 24.73 -14.20 41.70
CA HIS A 358 25.63 -13.73 42.76
C HIS A 358 26.74 -12.78 42.28
N GLU A 359 26.80 -12.52 40.97
CA GLU A 359 27.85 -11.72 40.33
C GLU A 359 27.40 -10.26 40.13
N HIS A 360 28.31 -9.36 39.75
CA HIS A 360 27.90 -8.04 39.24
C HIS A 360 27.11 -8.17 37.92
N PRO A 361 26.18 -7.25 37.60
CA PRO A 361 25.42 -7.30 36.36
C PRO A 361 26.36 -7.34 35.13
N PRO A 362 26.24 -8.36 34.26
CA PRO A 362 27.17 -8.53 33.15
C PRO A 362 27.02 -7.37 32.14
N ALA A 363 28.14 -7.03 31.49
CA ALA A 363 28.11 -6.15 30.33
C ALA A 363 27.41 -6.84 29.15
N ILE A 364 26.84 -6.03 28.26
CA ILE A 364 26.17 -6.52 27.05
C ILE A 364 26.78 -5.87 25.81
N ARG A 365 27.01 -6.67 24.77
CA ARG A 365 27.48 -6.22 23.46
C ARG A 365 26.36 -6.28 22.45
N ALA A 366 26.00 -5.14 21.87
CA ALA A 366 24.96 -5.05 20.85
C ALA A 366 25.54 -4.94 19.44
N THR A 367 25.00 -5.73 18.50
CA THR A 367 25.27 -5.60 17.06
C THR A 367 23.95 -5.46 16.30
N VAL A 368 23.92 -4.63 15.26
CA VAL A 368 22.75 -4.49 14.39
C VAL A 368 22.83 -5.58 13.32
N LEU A 369 21.83 -6.45 13.26
CA LEU A 369 21.71 -7.48 12.22
C LEU A 369 21.10 -6.88 10.96
N HIS A 370 19.96 -6.20 11.11
CA HIS A 370 19.17 -5.65 10.01
C HIS A 370 18.57 -4.28 10.36
N ARG A 371 18.23 -3.50 9.34
CA ARG A 371 17.60 -2.17 9.51
C ARG A 371 16.40 -1.98 8.59
N SER A 372 15.18 -2.20 9.11
CA SER A 372 13.92 -1.83 8.46
C SER A 372 13.27 -0.67 9.23
N VAL A 373 13.41 0.52 8.64
CA VAL A 373 12.91 1.79 9.19
C VAL A 373 11.42 1.98 8.90
N GLU A 374 10.93 1.46 7.77
CA GLU A 374 9.65 1.90 7.20
C GLU A 374 8.46 1.02 7.57
N THR A 375 8.62 -0.29 7.80
CA THR A 375 7.48 -1.18 8.08
C THR A 375 7.66 -2.00 9.38
N PRO A 376 6.76 -1.88 10.37
CA PRO A 376 6.85 -2.66 11.61
C PRO A 376 6.75 -4.17 11.37
N LEU A 377 5.92 -4.60 10.41
CA LEU A 377 5.70 -6.00 10.08
C LEU A 377 6.97 -6.68 9.55
N GLU A 378 7.67 -6.07 8.58
CA GLU A 378 8.95 -6.59 8.06
C GLU A 378 9.98 -6.73 9.18
N ARG A 379 10.08 -5.74 10.07
CA ARG A 379 11.03 -5.80 11.18
C ARG A 379 10.72 -6.92 12.16
N LYS A 380 9.45 -7.17 12.48
CA LYS A 380 9.01 -8.34 13.28
C LYS A 380 9.22 -9.67 12.55
N LEU A 381 9.01 -9.72 11.23
CA LEU A 381 9.28 -10.92 10.42
C LEU A 381 10.79 -11.24 10.40
N ILE A 382 11.66 -10.25 10.25
CA ILE A 382 13.11 -10.42 10.30
C ILE A 382 13.57 -10.83 11.71
N GLU A 383 13.03 -10.23 12.77
CA GLU A 383 13.24 -10.66 14.17
C GLU A 383 12.88 -12.16 14.34
N ALA A 384 11.68 -12.56 13.92
CA ALA A 384 11.23 -13.95 14.00
C ALA A 384 12.09 -14.92 13.18
N LEU A 385 12.52 -14.53 11.97
CA LEU A 385 13.41 -15.32 11.12
C LEU A 385 14.80 -15.50 11.73
N GLU A 386 15.39 -14.45 12.30
CA GLU A 386 16.70 -14.53 12.95
C GLU A 386 16.63 -15.31 14.27
N ILE A 387 15.55 -15.19 15.05
CA ILE A 387 15.29 -16.07 16.22
C ILE A 387 15.19 -17.54 15.77
N LYS A 388 14.40 -17.84 14.73
CA LYS A 388 14.27 -19.21 14.18
C LYS A 388 15.62 -19.75 13.66
N ARG A 389 16.46 -18.89 13.08
CA ARG A 389 17.76 -19.25 12.50
C ARG A 389 18.85 -19.47 13.54
N GLN A 390 18.92 -18.62 14.56
CA GLN A 390 20.02 -18.62 15.53
C GLN A 390 19.68 -19.29 16.86
N SER A 391 18.39 -19.51 17.16
CA SER A 391 17.89 -20.10 18.42
C SER A 391 18.51 -19.49 19.70
N PRO A 392 18.48 -18.15 19.88
CA PRO A 392 19.06 -17.45 21.02
C PRO A 392 18.48 -17.89 22.36
N GLU A 393 19.34 -18.01 23.39
CA GLU A 393 19.03 -18.64 24.68
C GLU A 393 18.23 -17.74 25.63
N ILE A 394 18.43 -16.41 25.54
CA ILE A 394 17.82 -15.43 26.46
C ILE A 394 16.36 -15.14 26.08
N ASN A 395 16.02 -15.23 24.79
CA ASN A 395 14.66 -15.04 24.29
C ASN A 395 13.67 -16.03 24.95
N ASN A 396 12.44 -15.57 25.17
CA ASN A 396 11.42 -16.38 25.85
C ASN A 396 10.40 -17.01 24.88
N LYS A 397 10.52 -16.72 23.57
CA LYS A 397 9.62 -17.12 22.47
C LYS A 397 8.28 -16.37 22.44
N ASP A 398 7.97 -15.53 23.43
CA ASP A 398 6.82 -14.63 23.36
C ASP A 398 6.99 -13.58 22.25
N GLU A 399 8.22 -13.29 21.84
CA GLU A 399 8.53 -12.38 20.74
C GLU A 399 7.95 -12.88 19.40
N LEU A 400 7.80 -14.19 19.23
CA LEU A 400 7.15 -14.81 18.07
C LEU A 400 5.62 -14.64 18.12
N MET A 401 5.02 -14.63 19.31
CA MET A 401 3.58 -14.41 19.51
C MET A 401 3.19 -12.96 19.18
N ASP A 402 4.06 -11.99 19.49
CA ASP A 402 3.86 -10.59 19.12
C ASP A 402 3.97 -10.33 17.60
N ALA A 403 4.68 -11.17 16.85
CA ALA A 403 4.62 -11.14 15.39
C ALA A 403 3.26 -11.62 14.86
N MET A 404 2.69 -12.68 15.46
CA MET A 404 1.34 -13.17 15.11
C MET A 404 0.24 -12.14 15.42
N ARG A 405 0.38 -11.36 16.49
CA ARG A 405 -0.53 -10.24 16.85
C ARG A 405 -0.53 -9.05 15.89
N LEU A 406 0.43 -8.96 14.95
CA LEU A 406 0.41 -7.96 13.87
C LEU A 406 -0.08 -8.53 12.53
N ILE A 407 -0.40 -9.82 12.49
CA ILE A 407 -0.92 -10.56 11.33
C ILE A 407 -2.42 -10.91 11.54
N THR A 408 -2.91 -10.75 12.77
CA THR A 408 -4.32 -10.82 13.17
C THR A 408 -4.88 -9.41 13.38
#